data_AF-A0A5C0E0R8-F1
#
_entry.id   AF-A0A5C0E0R8-F1
#
_cell.length_a   1.000
_cell.length_b   1.000
_cell.length_c   1.000
_cell.angle_alpha   90.00
_cell.angle_beta   90.00
_cell.angle_gamma   90.00
#
_symmetry.space_group_name_H-M   'P 1'
#
loop_
_entity.id
_entity.type
_entity.pdbx_description
1 polymer ?
#
loop_
_entity_poly.entity_id
_entity_poly.type
_entity_poly.pdbx_seq_one_letter_code
_entity_poly.pdbx_strand_id
1 'polypeptide(L)'
;MPFFRMFKSELFGNTELTEDLIAQNVALTQQVFMVVERELQLAGFWESIPARNKLKAEIQKILLSPEFKNLPNIIKNRNQIISRVMELAEKNTDRILYAD
;
A
#
# COMPACT_ATOMS: atom_id res chain seq x y z
N MET A 1 4.77 -10.45 2.40
CA MET A 1 4.27 -9.06 2.25
C MET A 1 3.96 -8.75 0.78
N PRO A 2 2.68 -8.78 0.36
CA PRO A 2 2.27 -8.63 -1.04
C PRO A 2 2.65 -7.29 -1.67
N PHE A 3 2.86 -6.24 -0.87
CA PHE A 3 3.10 -4.88 -1.38
C PHE A 3 4.58 -4.47 -1.47
N PHE A 4 5.51 -5.15 -0.76
CA PHE A 4 6.91 -4.70 -0.64
C PHE A 4 7.61 -4.54 -2.00
N ARG A 5 7.52 -5.58 -2.85
CA ARG A 5 8.14 -5.57 -4.18
C ARG A 5 7.49 -4.54 -5.11
N MET A 6 6.19 -4.32 -4.95
CA MET A 6 5.45 -3.32 -5.72
C MET A 6 5.89 -1.91 -5.34
N PHE A 7 5.96 -1.58 -4.04
CA PHE A 7 6.48 -0.28 -3.59
C PHE A 7 7.93 -0.07 -4.00
N LYS A 8 8.78 -1.09 -3.89
CA LYS A 8 10.16 -1.02 -4.35
C LYS A 8 10.23 -0.59 -5.83
N SER A 9 9.46 -1.26 -6.68
CA SER A 9 9.41 -0.99 -8.12
C SER A 9 8.83 0.38 -8.46
N GLU A 10 7.75 0.80 -7.80
CA GLU A 10 7.02 2.03 -8.12
C GLU A 10 7.70 3.29 -7.59
N LEU A 11 8.37 3.19 -6.44
CA LEU A 11 9.03 4.32 -5.80
C LEU A 11 10.46 4.49 -6.31
N PHE A 12 11.21 3.39 -6.40
CA PHE A 12 12.66 3.44 -6.62
C PHE A 12 13.11 2.84 -7.96
N GLY A 13 12.24 2.15 -8.70
CA GLY A 13 12.61 1.53 -9.97
C GLY A 13 13.77 0.53 -9.83
N ASN A 14 14.81 0.73 -10.64
CA ASN A 14 16.02 -0.11 -10.65
C ASN A 14 17.15 0.45 -9.78
N THR A 15 16.90 1.47 -8.98
CA THR A 15 17.92 2.07 -8.11
C THR A 15 18.27 1.13 -6.96
N GLU A 16 19.56 1.05 -6.65
CA GLU A 16 20.04 0.36 -5.45
C GLU A 16 19.62 1.14 -4.21
N LEU A 17 18.99 0.44 -3.25
CA LEU A 17 18.46 1.08 -2.05
C LEU A 17 19.53 1.12 -0.97
N THR A 18 19.68 2.28 -0.32
CA THR A 18 20.40 2.37 0.95
C THR A 18 19.61 1.66 2.05
N GLU A 19 20.27 1.33 3.17
CA GLU A 19 19.61 0.74 4.34
C GLU A 19 18.43 1.60 4.83
N ASP A 20 18.60 2.93 4.85
CA ASP A 20 17.53 3.87 5.23
C ASP A 20 16.32 3.80 4.30
N LEU A 21 16.53 3.67 2.98
CA LEU A 21 15.45 3.54 2.00
C LEU A 21 14.77 2.18 2.09
N ILE A 22 15.52 1.13 2.42
CA ILE A 22 14.95 -0.19 2.72
C ILE A 22 14.05 -0.09 3.94
N ALA A 23 14.52 0.50 5.03
CA ALA A 23 13.75 0.68 6.26
C ALA A 23 12.45 1.47 6.01
N GLN A 24 12.51 2.57 5.25
CA GLN A 24 11.32 3.34 4.87
C GLN A 24 10.36 2.53 3.99
N ASN A 25 10.86 1.73 3.04
CA ASN A 25 10.02 0.87 2.22
C ASN A 25 9.33 -0.24 3.05
N VAL A 26 10.03 -0.79 4.04
CA VAL A 26 9.45 -1.74 5.01
C VAL A 26 8.36 -1.06 5.81
N ALA A 27 8.63 0.10 6.41
CA ALA A 27 7.66 0.85 7.21
C ALA A 27 6.40 1.20 6.40
N LEU A 28 6.56 1.71 5.18
CA LEU A 28 5.45 2.00 4.28
C LEU A 28 4.64 0.75 3.96
N THR A 29 5.32 -0.36 3.66
CA THR A 29 4.66 -1.64 3.38
C THR A 29 3.82 -2.11 4.56
N GLN A 30 4.34 -2.02 5.78
CA GLN A 30 3.64 -2.42 6.99
C GLN A 30 2.41 -1.53 7.24
N GLN A 31 2.56 -0.20 7.17
CA GLN A 31 1.44 0.73 7.40
C GLN A 31 0.31 0.54 6.40
N VAL A 32 0.64 0.37 5.12
CA VAL A 32 -0.36 0.10 4.07
C VAL A 32 -1.00 -1.27 4.29
N PHE A 33 -0.22 -2.30 4.64
CA PHE A 33 -0.76 -3.63 4.90
C PHE A 33 -1.77 -3.62 6.05
N MET A 34 -1.44 -3.01 7.19
CA MET A 34 -2.34 -2.93 8.35
C MET A 34 -3.69 -2.26 8.01
N VAL A 35 -3.67 -1.17 7.24
CA VAL A 35 -4.91 -0.51 6.83
C VAL A 35 -5.71 -1.36 5.84
N VAL A 36 -5.05 -2.00 4.87
CA VAL A 36 -5.72 -2.90 3.93
C VAL A 36 -6.36 -4.07 4.66
N GLU A 37 -5.60 -4.77 5.50
CA GLU A 37 -6.09 -5.90 6.31
C GLU A 37 -7.30 -5.50 7.14
N ARG A 38 -7.21 -4.40 7.89
CA ARG A 38 -8.31 -3.89 8.72
C ARG A 38 -9.58 -3.60 7.92
N GLU A 39 -9.48 -2.98 6.75
CA GLU A 39 -10.67 -2.69 5.94
C GLU A 39 -11.22 -3.96 5.27
N LEU A 40 -10.37 -4.92 4.89
CA LEU A 40 -10.79 -6.20 4.31
C LEU A 40 -11.52 -7.11 5.30
N GLN A 41 -11.34 -6.94 6.61
CA GLN A 41 -12.09 -7.68 7.64
C GLN A 41 -13.60 -7.38 7.61
N LEU A 42 -14.03 -6.29 6.96
CA LEU A 42 -15.43 -5.94 6.82
C LEU A 42 -16.12 -6.85 5.79
N ALA A 43 -17.15 -7.57 6.22
CA ALA A 43 -17.94 -8.42 5.34
C ALA A 43 -18.52 -7.62 4.15
N GLY A 44 -18.35 -8.15 2.94
CA GLY A 44 -18.81 -7.48 1.72
C GLY A 44 -17.97 -6.26 1.31
N PHE A 45 -16.73 -6.11 1.80
CA PHE A 45 -15.85 -4.99 1.46
C PHE A 45 -15.79 -4.70 -0.04
N TRP A 46 -15.58 -5.73 -0.88
CA TRP A 46 -15.41 -5.58 -2.32
C TRP A 46 -16.67 -5.08 -3.04
N GLU A 47 -17.85 -5.41 -2.50
CA GLU A 47 -19.15 -4.96 -3.03
C GLU A 47 -19.45 -3.50 -2.64
N SER A 48 -18.81 -2.99 -1.58
CA SER A 48 -19.04 -1.65 -1.06
C SER A 48 -18.16 -0.60 -1.76
N ILE A 49 -18.74 0.15 -2.70
CA ILE A 49 -18.09 1.34 -3.28
C ILE A 49 -17.61 2.33 -2.20
N PRO A 50 -18.42 2.65 -1.17
CA PRO A 50 -17.96 3.52 -0.08
C PRO A 50 -16.75 2.97 0.67
N ALA A 51 -16.70 1.67 0.96
CA ALA A 51 -15.56 1.05 1.65
C ALA A 51 -14.28 1.10 0.80
N ARG A 52 -14.40 0.80 -0.50
CA ARG A 52 -13.26 0.91 -1.44
C ARG A 52 -12.74 2.34 -1.54
N ASN A 53 -13.63 3.34 -1.57
CA ASN A 53 -13.22 4.75 -1.61
C ASN A 53 -12.55 5.19 -0.30
N LYS A 54 -13.05 4.71 0.85
CA LYS A 54 -12.42 4.93 2.15
C LYS A 54 -11.00 4.35 2.18
N LEU A 55 -10.81 3.09 1.75
CA LEU A 55 -9.47 2.48 1.71
C LEU A 55 -8.50 3.28 0.82
N LYS A 56 -8.94 3.69 -0.37
CA LYS A 56 -8.12 4.55 -1.26
C LYS A 56 -7.71 5.85 -0.58
N ALA A 57 -8.63 6.49 0.15
CA ALA A 57 -8.34 7.72 0.88
C ALA A 57 -7.35 7.50 2.04
N GLU A 58 -7.49 6.40 2.79
CA GLU A 58 -6.56 6.05 3.88
C GLU A 58 -5.15 5.74 3.34
N ILE A 59 -5.04 4.98 2.24
CA ILE A 59 -3.74 4.73 1.57
C ILE A 59 -3.13 6.05 1.12
N GLN A 60 -3.92 6.96 0.50
CA GLN A 60 -3.43 8.27 0.11
C GLN A 60 -2.89 9.08 1.30
N LYS A 61 -3.56 9.05 2.45
CA LYS A 61 -3.08 9.74 3.67
C LYS A 61 -1.73 9.19 4.13
N ILE A 62 -1.54 7.87 4.09
CA ILE A 62 -0.24 7.26 4.41
C ILE A 62 0.83 7.76 3.44
N LEU A 63 0.60 7.63 2.13
CA LEU A 63 1.58 8.02 1.11
C LEU A 63 2.00 9.50 1.18
N LEU A 64 1.08 10.37 1.60
CA LEU A 64 1.31 11.82 1.70
C LEU A 64 1.65 12.29 3.12
N SER A 65 1.81 11.36 4.07
CA SER A 65 2.22 11.69 5.42
C SER A 65 3.64 12.31 5.43
N PRO A 66 3.98 13.11 6.45
CA PRO A 66 5.32 13.67 6.58
C PRO A 66 6.44 12.63 6.56
N GLU A 67 6.14 11.40 7.01
CA GLU A 67 7.06 10.26 7.04
C GLU A 67 7.44 9.78 5.64
N PHE A 68 6.47 9.69 4.71
CA PHE A 68 6.71 9.07 3.40
C PHE A 68 6.71 10.03 2.22
N LYS A 69 6.15 11.24 2.35
CA LYS A 69 5.97 12.17 1.22
C LYS A 69 7.25 12.55 0.48
N ASN A 70 8.41 12.39 1.14
CA ASN A 70 9.72 12.70 0.58
C ASN A 70 10.35 11.49 -0.15
N LEU A 71 9.71 10.32 -0.12
CA LEU A 71 10.17 9.16 -0.87
C LEU A 71 10.14 9.44 -2.37
N PRO A 72 11.11 8.91 -3.14
CA PRO A 72 11.15 9.08 -4.58
C PRO A 72 9.84 8.65 -5.24
N ASN A 73 9.39 9.46 -6.20
CA ASN A 73 8.20 9.22 -7.03
C ASN A 73 6.87 9.03 -6.29
N ILE A 74 6.79 9.14 -4.95
CA ILE A 74 5.56 8.83 -4.20
C ILE A 74 4.39 9.75 -4.55
N ILE A 75 4.67 11.06 -4.71
CA ILE A 75 3.66 12.05 -5.09
C ILE A 75 3.26 11.87 -6.56
N LYS A 76 4.26 11.63 -7.42
CA LYS A 76 4.08 11.48 -8.88
C LYS A 76 3.26 10.24 -9.22
N ASN A 77 3.58 9.11 -8.59
CA ASN A 77 2.99 7.80 -8.89
C ASN A 77 1.82 7.44 -7.96
N ARG A 78 1.39 8.36 -7.07
CA ARG A 78 0.40 8.10 -6.01
C ARG A 78 -0.85 7.36 -6.49
N ASN A 79 -1.46 7.83 -7.58
CA ASN A 79 -2.69 7.23 -8.11
C ASN A 79 -2.45 5.81 -8.64
N GLN A 80 -1.32 5.59 -9.32
CA GLN A 80 -0.91 4.27 -9.79
C GLN A 80 -0.62 3.32 -8.63
N ILE A 81 0.11 3.78 -7.62
CA ILE A 81 0.39 3.03 -6.40
C ILE A 81 -0.91 2.59 -5.72
N ILE A 82 -1.84 3.52 -5.49
CA ILE A 82 -3.15 3.20 -4.90
C ILE A 82 -3.89 2.16 -5.76
N SER A 83 -3.90 2.32 -7.08
CA SER A 83 -4.53 1.36 -7.99
C SER A 83 -3.92 -0.04 -7.85
N ARG A 84 -2.58 -0.15 -7.79
CA ARG A 84 -1.88 -1.43 -7.65
C ARG A 84 -2.08 -2.06 -6.27
N VAL A 85 -2.15 -1.25 -5.20
CA VAL A 85 -2.49 -1.76 -3.86
C VAL A 85 -3.88 -2.38 -3.89
N MET A 86 -4.88 -1.70 -4.47
CA MET A 86 -6.24 -2.23 -4.56
C MET A 86 -6.29 -3.54 -5.37
N GLU A 87 -5.62 -3.60 -6.53
CA GLU A 87 -5.57 -4.80 -7.36
C GLU A 87 -4.91 -5.98 -6.64
N LEU A 88 -3.78 -5.73 -5.96
CA LEU A 88 -3.08 -6.77 -5.21
C LEU A 88 -3.88 -7.21 -3.98
N ALA A 89 -4.58 -6.29 -3.31
CA ALA A 89 -5.46 -6.61 -2.20
C ALA A 89 -6.59 -7.54 -2.66
N GLU A 90 -7.24 -7.22 -3.79
CA GLU A 90 -8.32 -8.03 -4.37
C GLU A 90 -7.86 -9.45 -4.66
N LYS A 91 -6.74 -9.59 -5.39
CA LYS A 91 -6.15 -10.89 -5.76
C LYS A 91 -5.62 -11.71 -4.60
N ASN A 92 -5.33 -11.08 -3.46
CA ASN A 92 -4.73 -11.75 -2.31
C ASN A 92 -5.60 -11.64 -1.05
N THR A 93 -6.89 -11.34 -1.18
CA THR A 93 -7.79 -11.09 -0.03
C THR A 93 -7.70 -12.20 1.02
N ASP A 94 -7.85 -13.46 0.60
CA ASP A 94 -7.76 -14.61 1.52
C ASP A 94 -6.38 -14.72 2.18
N ARG A 95 -5.31 -14.52 1.42
CA ARG A 95 -3.94 -14.55 1.94
C ARG A 95 -3.66 -13.41 2.92
N ILE A 96 -4.35 -12.28 2.79
CA ILE A 96 -4.20 -11.14 3.70
C ILE A 96 -4.98 -11.39 4.99
N LEU A 97 -6.19 -11.93 4.90
CA LEU A 97 -7.07 -12.17 6.05
C LEU A 97 -6.70 -13.41 6.88
N TYR A 98 -6.06 -14.40 6.27
CA TYR A 98 -5.69 -15.67 6.90
C TYR A 98 -4.17 -15.90 6.88
N ALA A 99 -3.38 -14.83 6.92
CA ALA A 99 -1.94 -14.94 7.12
C ALA A 99 -1.68 -15.28 8.61
N ASP A 100 -1.55 -16.58 8.90
CA ASP A 100 -1.03 -17.08 10.20
C ASP A 100 0.44 -16.68 10.42
#